data_AF-A0A6J7EAX1-F1
#
_entry.id   AF-A0A6J7EAX1-F1
#
_cell.length_a   1.000
_cell.length_b   1.000
_cell.length_c   1.000
_cell.angle_alpha   90.00
_cell.angle_beta   90.00
_cell.angle_gamma   90.00
#
_symmetry.space_group_name_H-M   'P 1'
#
loop_
_entity.id
_entity.type
_entity.pdbx_description
1 polymer ?
#
loop_
_entity_poly.entity_id
_entity_poly.type
_entity_poly.pdbx_seq_one_letter_code
_entity_poly.pdbx_strand_id
1 'polypeptide(L)'
;MQRRTLRTCAVVTIGLLACGCSNKRIASDLTLAPLPSVESTIADSTTSSADTLLHTGTTNPNVTRPSTPPTIKPPTVPSTVAGEVSTQTTAAQAPGTTNLTTPSTVPTTTPHTVPATTTKPTTPPTTTPPPPPGQAATAVLAAIPVSGEHRGAPAYKNASFAASTTDGAGCNTAQRVLIRDSITAVVVGRRCSITSGRWASPWEQTVVTDPTRLTLVRTVSLKEAWDSGAFAWSQQRRDAFANDMSDQRSLAMVSDSVSQSRGDRDPAAWLPPTQQCEYLANWLAVKARWGLTMDPAEAGSISSALRSQCPGLRVDDWPGIS
;
A
#
# COMPACT_ATOMS: atom_id res chain seq x y z
N MET A 1 -21.61 23.04 67.83
CA MET A 1 -21.46 21.58 68.00
C MET A 1 -21.16 20.95 66.64
N GLN A 2 -19.88 20.85 66.27
CA GLN A 2 -19.41 20.24 65.02
C GLN A 2 -19.15 18.75 65.25
N ARG A 3 -19.81 17.86 64.49
CA ARG A 3 -19.47 16.43 64.43
C ARG A 3 -18.42 16.22 63.34
N ARG A 4 -17.17 15.98 63.75
CA ARG A 4 -16.07 15.55 62.87
C ARG A 4 -16.13 14.03 62.72
N THR A 5 -16.23 13.55 61.49
CA THR A 5 -16.13 12.13 61.15
C THR A 5 -14.65 11.81 60.88
N LEU A 6 -14.01 11.05 61.78
CA LEU A 6 -12.66 10.54 61.59
C LEU A 6 -12.69 9.38 60.59
N ARG A 7 -11.92 9.49 59.49
CA ARG A 7 -11.55 8.35 58.64
C ARG A 7 -10.19 7.83 59.09
N THR A 8 -10.19 6.59 59.56
CA THR A 8 -9.00 5.84 59.95
C THR A 8 -8.22 5.40 58.71
N CYS A 9 -6.97 5.81 58.58
CA CYS A 9 -6.02 5.25 57.61
C CYS A 9 -5.41 3.98 58.19
N ALA A 10 -5.71 2.82 57.60
CA ALA A 10 -5.01 1.57 57.90
C ALA A 10 -3.72 1.52 57.09
N VAL A 11 -2.58 1.51 57.80
CA VAL A 11 -1.26 1.21 57.24
C VAL A 11 -1.18 -0.31 57.11
N VAL A 12 -1.19 -0.81 55.87
CA VAL A 12 -0.88 -2.22 55.57
C VAL A 12 0.55 -2.26 55.04
N THR A 13 1.46 -2.72 55.89
CA THR A 13 2.82 -3.11 55.55
C THR A 13 2.76 -4.35 54.67
N ILE A 14 3.05 -4.21 53.37
CA ILE A 14 3.24 -5.34 52.46
C ILE A 14 4.73 -5.66 52.43
N GLY A 15 5.06 -6.84 52.94
CA GLY A 15 6.41 -7.41 52.92
C GLY A 15 6.89 -7.71 51.50
N LEU A 16 8.16 -7.40 51.25
CA LEU A 16 8.92 -7.84 50.09
C LEU A 16 9.07 -9.36 50.12
N LEU A 17 8.34 -10.07 49.25
CA LEU A 17 8.68 -11.44 48.85
C LEU A 17 9.36 -11.40 47.48
N ALA A 18 10.67 -11.69 47.47
CA ALA A 18 11.42 -11.99 46.27
C ALA A 18 10.92 -13.32 45.69
N CYS A 19 10.35 -13.29 44.49
CA CYS A 19 10.02 -14.48 43.72
C CYS A 19 11.14 -14.72 42.69
N GLY A 20 11.95 -15.75 42.93
CA GLY A 20 13.02 -16.16 42.02
C GLY A 20 12.46 -16.81 40.75
N CYS A 21 13.04 -16.44 39.61
CA CYS A 21 12.80 -17.11 38.33
C CYS A 21 13.36 -18.54 38.38
N SER A 22 12.49 -19.55 38.34
CA SER A 22 12.88 -20.93 38.10
C SER A 22 12.54 -21.30 36.65
N ASN A 23 13.58 -21.59 35.89
CA ASN A 23 13.55 -21.86 34.46
C ASN A 23 13.19 -23.34 34.24
N LYS A 24 11.91 -23.66 34.01
CA LYS A 24 11.48 -25.03 33.67
C LYS A 24 10.99 -25.05 32.22
N ARG A 25 11.85 -25.56 31.33
CA ARG A 25 11.48 -25.93 29.96
C ARG A 25 10.44 -27.05 30.03
N ILE A 26 9.23 -26.78 29.53
CA ILE A 26 8.26 -27.81 29.19
C ILE A 26 8.37 -27.97 27.67
N ALA A 27 8.97 -29.07 27.24
CA ALA A 27 8.86 -29.54 25.87
C ALA A 27 7.45 -30.14 25.72
N SER A 28 6.62 -29.51 24.89
CA SER A 28 5.38 -30.11 24.41
C SER A 28 5.65 -30.65 23.01
N ASP A 29 5.90 -31.95 22.92
CA ASP A 29 5.83 -32.71 21.68
C ASP A 29 4.37 -32.70 21.19
N LEU A 30 4.09 -31.91 20.15
CA LEU A 30 2.87 -32.01 19.38
C LEU A 30 3.19 -32.65 18.03
N THR A 31 3.12 -33.97 18.00
CA THR A 31 3.21 -34.78 16.77
C THR A 31 1.94 -34.55 15.95
N LEU A 32 2.03 -33.79 14.86
CA LEU A 32 0.95 -33.68 13.88
C LEU A 32 0.87 -34.98 13.06
N ALA A 33 -0.25 -35.69 13.14
CA ALA A 33 -0.57 -36.80 12.24
C ALA A 33 -1.01 -36.27 10.86
N PRO A 34 -0.65 -36.93 9.74
CA PRO A 34 -1.04 -36.52 8.40
C PRO A 34 -2.52 -36.83 8.09
N LEU A 35 -3.18 -35.88 7.41
CA LEU A 35 -4.55 -36.01 6.91
C LEU A 35 -4.60 -36.96 5.70
N PRO A 36 -5.65 -37.81 5.54
CA PRO A 36 -5.79 -38.68 4.39
C PRO A 36 -6.31 -37.91 3.15
N SER A 37 -5.68 -38.21 2.02
CA SER A 37 -6.08 -37.83 0.67
C SER A 37 -7.48 -38.34 0.33
N VAL A 38 -8.36 -37.47 -0.16
CA VAL A 38 -9.64 -37.89 -0.75
C VAL A 38 -9.49 -37.87 -2.26
N GLU A 39 -9.42 -39.07 -2.81
CA GLU A 39 -9.47 -39.36 -4.25
C GLU A 39 -10.94 -39.35 -4.67
N SER A 40 -11.32 -38.45 -5.59
CA SER A 40 -12.67 -38.42 -6.14
C SER A 40 -12.69 -39.20 -7.46
N THR A 41 -13.12 -40.46 -7.36
CA THR A 41 -13.38 -41.35 -8.48
C THR A 41 -14.46 -40.79 -9.40
N ILE A 42 -14.15 -40.80 -10.70
CA ILE A 42 -15.04 -40.52 -11.83
C ILE A 42 -16.07 -41.65 -11.92
N ALA A 43 -17.36 -41.30 -11.95
CA ALA A 43 -18.43 -42.21 -12.35
C ALA A 43 -19.06 -41.68 -13.64
N ASP A 44 -18.74 -42.40 -14.71
CA ASP A 44 -19.32 -42.32 -16.04
C ASP A 44 -20.76 -42.86 -16.01
N SER A 45 -21.70 -42.15 -16.63
CA SER A 45 -23.02 -42.73 -16.94
C SER A 45 -23.58 -42.07 -18.20
N THR A 46 -23.27 -42.71 -19.32
CA THR A 46 -23.97 -42.61 -20.59
C THR A 46 -25.36 -43.24 -20.49
N THR A 47 -26.42 -42.48 -20.78
CA THR A 47 -27.59 -43.05 -21.45
C THR A 47 -28.30 -42.02 -22.33
N SER A 48 -28.29 -42.34 -23.61
CA SER A 48 -29.09 -41.77 -24.69
C SER A 48 -30.57 -42.06 -24.51
N SER A 49 -31.44 -41.10 -24.84
CA SER A 49 -32.67 -41.32 -25.61
C SER A 49 -33.21 -39.97 -26.12
N ALA A 50 -33.35 -39.88 -27.43
CA ALA A 50 -34.16 -38.88 -28.10
C ALA A 50 -35.64 -39.20 -27.89
N ASP A 51 -36.48 -38.18 -27.72
CA ASP A 51 -37.76 -38.22 -28.41
C ASP A 51 -38.31 -36.82 -28.68
N THR A 52 -38.90 -36.71 -29.86
CA THR A 52 -39.49 -35.51 -30.47
C THR A 52 -40.92 -35.37 -29.99
N LEU A 53 -41.41 -34.15 -29.74
CA LEU A 53 -42.78 -33.75 -30.11
C LEU A 53 -42.96 -32.22 -30.07
N LEU A 54 -43.60 -31.75 -31.14
CA LEU A 54 -43.97 -30.36 -31.45
C LEU A 54 -44.87 -29.74 -30.37
N HIS A 55 -44.85 -28.39 -30.24
CA HIS A 55 -46.05 -27.53 -30.24
C HIS A 55 -45.68 -26.03 -30.34
N THR A 56 -46.00 -25.46 -31.50
CA THR A 56 -46.64 -24.15 -31.82
C THR A 56 -46.52 -22.91 -30.90
N GLY A 57 -46.20 -21.78 -31.56
CA GLY A 57 -46.66 -20.40 -31.25
C GLY A 57 -45.84 -19.66 -30.18
N THR A 58 -45.47 -18.38 -30.29
CA THR A 58 -46.01 -17.27 -31.07
C THR A 58 -44.92 -16.19 -31.15
N THR A 59 -44.87 -15.49 -32.28
CA THR A 59 -43.99 -14.37 -32.61
C THR A 59 -44.10 -13.18 -31.64
N ASN A 60 -42.97 -12.60 -31.23
CA ASN A 60 -42.91 -11.23 -30.72
C ASN A 60 -41.76 -10.47 -31.43
N PRO A 61 -42.05 -9.54 -32.37
CA PRO A 61 -41.02 -8.81 -33.09
C PRO A 61 -40.91 -7.40 -32.51
N ASN A 62 -39.96 -7.13 -31.60
CA ASN A 62 -39.47 -5.75 -31.43
C ASN A 62 -38.20 -5.65 -30.56
N VAL A 63 -37.00 -5.76 -31.14
CA VAL A 63 -35.82 -5.04 -30.62
C VAL A 63 -34.84 -4.80 -31.78
N THR A 64 -35.00 -3.68 -32.49
CA THR A 64 -33.89 -3.10 -33.25
C THR A 64 -33.97 -1.58 -33.21
N ARG A 65 -33.16 -0.96 -32.35
CA ARG A 65 -32.66 0.40 -32.59
C ARG A 65 -31.28 0.56 -31.94
N PRO A 66 -30.23 0.87 -32.71
CA PRO A 66 -28.95 1.30 -32.15
C PRO A 66 -29.04 2.77 -31.71
N SER A 67 -28.72 3.02 -30.44
CA SER A 67 -28.58 4.36 -29.88
C SER A 67 -27.21 4.91 -30.25
N THR A 68 -27.17 5.98 -31.03
CA THR A 68 -25.99 6.80 -31.29
C THR A 68 -25.50 7.49 -30.01
N PRO A 69 -24.18 7.56 -29.74
CA PRO A 69 -23.65 8.34 -28.63
C PRO A 69 -23.81 9.85 -28.88
N PRO A 70 -24.09 10.68 -27.85
CA PRO A 70 -24.10 12.12 -28.01
C PRO A 70 -22.67 12.68 -28.16
N THR A 71 -22.48 13.49 -29.20
CA THR A 71 -21.28 14.30 -29.45
C THR A 71 -21.08 15.32 -28.33
N ILE A 72 -20.01 15.19 -27.55
CA ILE A 72 -19.58 16.21 -26.58
C ILE A 72 -18.86 17.33 -27.34
N LYS A 73 -19.43 18.54 -27.28
CA LYS A 73 -18.81 19.76 -27.79
C LYS A 73 -17.61 20.15 -26.90
N PRO A 74 -16.43 20.46 -27.45
CA PRO A 74 -15.31 20.95 -26.66
C PRO A 74 -15.64 22.28 -25.96
N PRO A 75 -15.20 22.51 -24.71
CA PRO A 75 -15.34 23.82 -24.08
C PRO A 75 -14.44 24.85 -24.77
N THR A 76 -15.05 25.98 -25.11
CA THR A 76 -14.40 27.17 -25.66
C THR A 76 -13.44 27.77 -24.63
N VAL A 77 -12.16 27.84 -24.93
CA VAL A 77 -11.15 28.55 -24.14
C VAL A 77 -11.14 30.03 -24.59
N PRO A 78 -11.34 31.02 -23.70
CA PRO A 78 -10.99 32.40 -24.02
C PRO A 78 -9.47 32.57 -23.91
N SER A 79 -8.84 32.96 -25.02
CA SER A 79 -7.47 33.48 -25.06
C SER A 79 -7.44 34.99 -24.78
N THR A 80 -6.27 35.44 -24.31
CA THR A 80 -5.76 36.84 -24.23
C THR A 80 -6.32 37.65 -23.05
N VAL A 81 -5.52 38.35 -22.23
CA VAL A 81 -4.45 39.28 -22.60
C VAL A 81 -3.28 39.27 -21.61
N ALA A 82 -2.07 39.35 -22.16
CA ALA A 82 -0.80 39.58 -21.46
C ALA A 82 -0.74 41.00 -20.88
N GLY A 83 -0.42 41.10 -19.59
CA GLY A 83 -0.01 42.34 -18.94
C GLY A 83 1.44 42.20 -18.49
N GLU A 84 2.33 42.89 -19.18
CA GLU A 84 3.72 43.13 -18.75
C GLU A 84 3.70 43.91 -17.43
N VAL A 85 4.39 43.41 -16.39
CA VAL A 85 4.85 44.24 -15.28
C VAL A 85 6.32 43.94 -15.00
N SER A 86 7.09 45.00 -15.22
CA SER A 86 8.48 45.29 -14.94
C SER A 86 9.09 44.63 -13.71
N THR A 87 10.25 44.02 -13.91
CA THR A 87 11.20 43.58 -12.88
C THR A 87 11.93 44.78 -12.27
N GLN A 88 11.75 45.00 -10.97
CA GLN A 88 12.69 45.81 -10.17
C GLN A 88 13.56 44.89 -9.32
N THR A 89 14.81 44.77 -9.76
CA THR A 89 15.93 44.22 -9.00
C THR A 89 16.28 45.17 -7.87
N THR A 90 16.08 44.74 -6.62
CA THR A 90 16.67 45.40 -5.44
C THR A 90 17.79 44.50 -4.93
N ALA A 91 19.03 44.95 -5.12
CA ALA A 91 20.22 44.31 -4.58
C ALA A 91 20.30 44.57 -3.07
N ALA A 92 20.22 43.51 -2.26
CA ALA A 92 20.58 43.55 -0.85
C ALA A 92 22.00 43.01 -0.67
N GLN A 93 22.90 43.90 -0.26
CA GLN A 93 24.30 43.63 0.05
C GLN A 93 24.42 42.83 1.36
N ALA A 94 25.23 41.76 1.34
CA ALA A 94 25.64 41.04 2.55
C ALA A 94 26.88 41.71 3.18
N PRO A 95 26.95 41.86 4.51
CA PRO A 95 28.14 42.35 5.20
C PRO A 95 29.21 41.26 5.38
N GLY A 96 30.46 41.73 5.41
CA GLY A 96 31.69 40.96 5.20
C GLY A 96 32.05 39.91 6.25
N THR A 97 32.80 38.91 5.77
CA THR A 97 33.49 37.89 6.56
C THR A 97 34.79 38.46 7.11
N THR A 98 34.89 38.53 8.44
CA THR A 98 36.13 38.82 9.17
C THR A 98 36.90 37.51 9.39
N ASN A 99 38.09 37.43 8.82
CA ASN A 99 39.06 36.37 9.09
C ASN A 99 39.67 36.56 10.48
N LEU A 100 39.41 35.63 11.41
CA LEU A 100 40.13 35.52 12.68
C LEU A 100 41.25 34.48 12.54
N THR A 101 42.45 34.98 12.25
CA THR A 101 43.69 34.20 12.24
C THR A 101 44.13 33.98 13.68
N THR A 102 44.18 32.73 14.13
CA THR A 102 44.74 32.34 15.44
C THR A 102 46.15 31.77 15.21
N PRO A 103 47.22 32.28 15.86
CA PRO A 103 48.54 31.67 15.76
C PRO A 103 48.65 30.49 16.71
N SER A 104 48.93 29.30 16.18
CA SER A 104 49.22 28.10 16.97
C SER A 104 50.72 27.99 17.17
N THR A 105 51.17 28.23 18.40
CA THR A 105 52.55 27.99 18.85
C THR A 105 52.82 26.49 18.92
N VAL A 106 53.77 26.02 18.12
CA VAL A 106 54.30 24.64 18.16
C VAL A 106 55.41 24.57 19.22
N PRO A 107 55.35 23.67 20.22
CA PRO A 107 56.51 23.39 21.04
C PRO A 107 57.45 22.41 20.32
N THR A 108 58.72 22.79 20.24
CA THR A 108 59.83 21.94 19.80
C THR A 108 60.08 20.82 20.81
N THR A 109 59.87 19.57 20.41
CA THR A 109 60.31 18.39 21.17
C THR A 109 61.39 17.62 20.40
N THR A 110 62.42 17.26 21.15
CA THR A 110 63.64 16.53 20.80
C THR A 110 63.34 15.14 20.21
N PRO A 111 64.11 14.63 19.24
CA PRO A 111 63.89 13.31 18.68
C PRO A 111 64.42 12.22 19.62
N HIS A 112 63.50 11.43 20.19
CA HIS A 112 63.83 10.14 20.81
C HIS A 112 63.62 9.03 19.79
N THR A 113 64.70 8.33 19.45
CA THR A 113 64.73 7.20 18.53
C THR A 113 64.01 5.99 19.14
N VAL A 114 62.79 5.69 18.69
CA VAL A 114 62.06 4.47 19.04
C VAL A 114 62.39 3.37 18.02
N PRO A 115 62.70 2.12 18.43
CA PRO A 115 62.92 1.02 17.50
C PRO A 115 61.64 0.69 16.72
N ALA A 116 61.73 0.65 15.40
CA ALA A 116 60.63 0.32 14.51
C ALA A 116 60.31 -1.19 14.58
N THR A 117 59.21 -1.55 15.24
CA THR A 117 58.64 -2.89 15.17
C THR A 117 57.89 -3.04 13.85
N THR A 118 58.34 -3.97 12.98
CA THR A 118 57.73 -4.25 11.68
C THR A 118 56.38 -4.97 11.85
N THR A 119 55.28 -4.22 11.95
CA THR A 119 53.93 -4.80 11.81
C THR A 119 53.58 -4.91 10.33
N LYS A 120 53.35 -6.13 9.86
CA LYS A 120 52.79 -6.43 8.53
C LYS A 120 51.49 -5.64 8.32
N PRO A 121 51.28 -4.96 7.18
CA PRO A 121 50.01 -4.31 6.88
C PRO A 121 48.92 -5.39 6.78
N THR A 122 48.07 -5.48 7.80
CA THR A 122 46.84 -6.25 7.72
C THR A 122 45.83 -5.36 7.03
N THR A 123 45.56 -5.60 5.74
CA THR A 123 44.49 -4.94 4.99
C THR A 123 43.18 -5.13 5.76
N PRO A 124 42.45 -4.06 6.11
CA PRO A 124 41.12 -4.20 6.68
C PRO A 124 40.27 -5.05 5.74
N PRO A 125 39.48 -6.03 6.23
CA PRO A 125 38.56 -6.74 5.37
C PRO A 125 37.63 -5.71 4.72
N THR A 126 37.63 -5.66 3.39
CA THR A 126 36.63 -4.91 2.62
C THR A 126 35.28 -5.58 2.84
N THR A 127 34.56 -5.18 3.87
CA THR A 127 33.15 -5.54 4.03
C THR A 127 32.38 -4.78 2.96
N THR A 128 32.01 -5.48 1.88
CA THR A 128 31.04 -4.99 0.91
C THR A 128 29.78 -4.57 1.68
N PRO A 129 29.27 -3.33 1.51
CA PRO A 129 28.04 -2.92 2.16
C PRO A 129 26.92 -3.89 1.78
N PRO A 130 26.01 -4.23 2.72
CA PRO A 130 24.88 -5.10 2.42
C PRO A 130 24.09 -4.52 1.24
N PRO A 131 23.53 -5.37 0.35
CA PRO A 131 22.73 -4.89 -0.75
C PRO A 131 21.57 -4.03 -0.22
N PRO A 132 21.13 -3.00 -0.97
CA PRO A 132 20.00 -2.20 -0.56
C PRO A 132 18.76 -3.10 -0.36
N PRO A 133 17.91 -2.82 0.64
CA PRO A 133 16.74 -3.63 0.94
C PRO A 133 15.78 -3.73 -0.25
N GLY A 134 14.92 -4.76 -0.25
CA GLY A 134 13.96 -5.03 -1.30
C GLY A 134 14.55 -5.71 -2.53
N GLN A 135 13.71 -5.89 -3.56
CA GLN A 135 14.05 -6.52 -4.84
C GLN A 135 14.02 -5.50 -5.97
N ALA A 136 14.77 -5.74 -7.06
CA ALA A 136 14.65 -4.90 -8.25
C ALA A 136 13.22 -5.01 -8.82
N ALA A 137 12.57 -3.89 -9.10
CA ALA A 137 11.21 -3.88 -9.63
C ALA A 137 11.08 -4.65 -10.95
N THR A 138 12.14 -4.67 -11.76
CA THR A 138 12.22 -5.48 -12.99
C THR A 138 12.17 -6.99 -12.71
N ALA A 139 12.77 -7.44 -11.60
CA ALA A 139 12.71 -8.84 -11.19
C ALA A 139 11.32 -9.22 -10.67
N VAL A 140 10.69 -8.34 -9.88
CA VAL A 140 9.31 -8.55 -9.40
C VAL A 140 8.33 -8.58 -10.57
N LEU A 141 8.45 -7.64 -11.52
CA LEU A 141 7.64 -7.61 -12.73
C LEU A 141 7.78 -8.91 -13.54
N ALA A 142 9.01 -9.42 -13.70
CA ALA A 142 9.25 -10.66 -14.45
C ALA A 142 8.67 -11.91 -13.75
N ALA A 143 8.44 -11.86 -12.44
CA ALA A 143 7.86 -12.95 -11.67
C ALA A 143 6.32 -12.97 -11.69
N ILE A 144 5.66 -11.86 -12.08
CA ILE A 144 4.20 -11.79 -12.14
C ILE A 144 3.71 -12.39 -13.47
N PRO A 145 2.78 -13.38 -13.45
CA PRO A 145 2.29 -13.98 -14.68
C PRO A 145 1.53 -12.98 -15.55
N VAL A 146 1.80 -13.01 -16.86
CA VAL A 146 1.07 -12.19 -17.84
C VAL A 146 -0.10 -13.00 -18.43
N SER A 147 -1.31 -12.48 -18.29
CA SER A 147 -2.55 -13.07 -18.81
C SER A 147 -3.53 -11.95 -19.18
N GLY A 148 -4.29 -12.15 -20.25
CA GLY A 148 -5.38 -11.22 -20.57
C GLY A 148 -6.41 -11.13 -19.43
N GLU A 149 -7.02 -9.96 -19.29
CA GLU A 149 -8.06 -9.69 -18.29
C GLU A 149 -9.27 -10.62 -18.46
N HIS A 150 -9.81 -11.08 -17.33
CA HIS A 150 -11.10 -11.78 -17.32
C HIS A 150 -12.25 -10.81 -17.55
N ARG A 151 -12.73 -10.75 -18.80
CA ARG A 151 -13.93 -9.98 -19.18
C ARG A 151 -15.18 -10.86 -19.40
N GLY A 152 -15.08 -12.14 -19.03
CA GLY A 152 -16.12 -13.15 -19.25
C GLY A 152 -17.09 -13.31 -18.08
N ALA A 153 -17.84 -14.41 -18.09
CA ALA A 153 -18.70 -14.79 -16.97
C ALA A 153 -17.90 -15.55 -15.89
N PRO A 154 -18.17 -15.33 -14.58
CA PRO A 154 -19.07 -14.31 -14.07
C PRO A 154 -18.48 -12.90 -14.23
N ALA A 155 -19.35 -11.94 -14.58
CA ALA A 155 -18.97 -10.53 -14.64
C ALA A 155 -18.71 -10.00 -13.22
N TYR A 156 -17.79 -9.03 -13.11
CA TYR A 156 -17.52 -8.35 -11.85
C TYR A 156 -18.79 -7.68 -11.29
N LYS A 157 -18.99 -7.85 -9.98
CA LYS A 157 -20.00 -7.14 -9.20
C LYS A 157 -19.33 -6.60 -7.95
N ASN A 158 -19.67 -5.39 -7.54
CA ASN A 158 -19.10 -4.82 -6.30
C ASN A 158 -19.36 -5.71 -5.07
N ALA A 159 -20.51 -6.40 -5.04
CA ALA A 159 -20.87 -7.36 -3.99
C ALA A 159 -20.02 -8.64 -3.98
N SER A 160 -19.15 -8.87 -4.97
CA SER A 160 -18.17 -9.97 -4.96
C SER A 160 -17.12 -9.79 -3.87
N PHE A 161 -16.98 -8.58 -3.32
CA PHE A 161 -16.07 -8.26 -2.23
C PHE A 161 -16.86 -7.60 -1.08
N ALA A 162 -16.54 -7.95 0.16
CA ALA A 162 -16.91 -7.16 1.32
C ALA A 162 -16.05 -5.89 1.31
N ALA A 163 -16.53 -4.85 0.63
CA ALA A 163 -15.76 -3.62 0.39
C ALA A 163 -15.35 -2.87 1.67
N SER A 164 -15.92 -3.22 2.83
CA SER A 164 -15.50 -2.71 4.14
C SER A 164 -15.92 -3.70 5.23
N THR A 165 -15.04 -3.97 6.19
CA THR A 165 -15.33 -4.76 7.39
C THR A 165 -15.23 -3.89 8.62
N THR A 166 -16.13 -4.12 9.59
CA THR A 166 -16.14 -3.43 10.88
C THR A 166 -15.47 -4.31 11.92
N ASP A 167 -14.54 -3.75 12.68
CA ASP A 167 -13.85 -4.47 13.74
C ASP A 167 -14.61 -4.44 15.08
N GLY A 168 -14.05 -5.12 16.09
CA GLY A 168 -14.63 -5.20 17.43
C GLY A 168 -14.73 -3.86 18.17
N ALA A 169 -14.06 -2.80 17.71
CA ALA A 169 -14.17 -1.45 18.24
C ALA A 169 -15.21 -0.60 17.50
N GLY A 170 -15.85 -1.13 16.47
CA GLY A 170 -16.86 -0.45 15.67
C GLY A 170 -16.30 0.47 14.59
N CYS A 171 -14.99 0.39 14.28
CA CYS A 171 -14.39 1.09 13.15
C CYS A 171 -14.42 0.19 11.92
N ASN A 172 -14.85 0.73 10.79
CA ASN A 172 -14.72 0.07 9.51
C ASN A 172 -13.31 0.27 8.91
N THR A 173 -12.97 -0.48 7.86
CA THR A 173 -11.67 -0.42 7.19
C THR A 173 -11.28 1.01 6.80
N ALA A 174 -12.21 1.79 6.21
CA ALA A 174 -11.92 3.17 5.82
C ALA A 174 -11.63 4.07 7.04
N GLN A 175 -12.39 3.94 8.11
CA GLN A 175 -12.14 4.68 9.36
C GLN A 175 -10.79 4.29 9.98
N ARG A 176 -10.41 3.01 9.92
CA ARG A 176 -9.11 2.54 10.39
C ARG A 176 -7.96 3.07 9.56
N VAL A 177 -8.11 3.14 8.24
CA VAL A 177 -7.11 3.75 7.37
C VAL A 177 -7.03 5.27 7.60
N LEU A 178 -8.15 5.96 7.84
CA LEU A 178 -8.13 7.38 8.23
C LEU A 178 -7.33 7.61 9.53
N ILE A 179 -7.51 6.74 10.53
CA ILE A 179 -6.72 6.81 11.77
C ILE A 179 -5.23 6.54 11.49
N ARG A 180 -4.93 5.52 10.67
CA ARG A 180 -3.56 5.10 10.34
C ARG A 180 -2.78 6.14 9.55
N ASP A 181 -3.42 6.75 8.55
CA ASP A 181 -2.75 7.60 7.55
C ASP A 181 -2.71 9.08 7.93
N SER A 182 -3.32 9.46 9.06
CA SER A 182 -3.27 10.86 9.46
C SER A 182 -1.88 11.22 9.98
N ILE A 183 -1.31 12.30 9.42
CA ILE A 183 -0.02 12.86 9.85
C ILE A 183 -0.14 13.67 11.17
N THR A 184 -1.36 13.87 11.65
CA THR A 184 -1.64 14.46 12.97
C THR A 184 -2.60 13.57 13.73
N ALA A 185 -2.69 13.73 15.05
CA ALA A 185 -3.70 13.02 15.83
C ALA A 185 -5.11 13.35 15.30
N VAL A 186 -5.91 12.30 15.06
CA VAL A 186 -7.32 12.43 14.67
C VAL A 186 -8.23 12.57 15.89
N VAL A 187 -9.37 13.23 15.72
CA VAL A 187 -10.46 13.17 16.69
C VAL A 187 -11.43 12.06 16.30
N VAL A 188 -11.58 11.08 17.19
CA VAL A 188 -12.48 9.93 17.02
C VAL A 188 -13.71 10.12 17.91
N GLY A 189 -14.87 10.33 17.29
CA GLY A 189 -16.17 10.42 17.93
C GLY A 189 -16.85 9.06 18.12
N ARG A 190 -18.14 9.12 18.48
CA ARG A 190 -18.99 7.91 18.61
C ARG A 190 -19.03 7.15 17.28
N ARG A 191 -19.09 5.81 17.36
CA ARG A 191 -19.13 4.91 16.18
C ARG A 191 -17.96 5.16 15.20
N CYS A 192 -16.79 5.48 15.75
CA CYS A 192 -15.57 5.75 14.99
C CYS A 192 -15.69 6.90 13.97
N SER A 193 -16.56 7.88 14.23
CA SER A 193 -16.66 9.07 13.38
C SER A 193 -15.38 9.90 13.47
N ILE A 194 -14.63 10.01 12.36
CA ILE A 194 -13.41 10.80 12.28
C ILE A 194 -13.80 12.22 11.86
N THR A 195 -13.57 13.21 12.73
CA THR A 195 -14.05 14.59 12.52
C THR A 195 -12.92 15.59 12.24
N SER A 196 -11.68 15.21 12.49
CA SER A 196 -10.51 16.04 12.18
C SER A 196 -9.25 15.19 12.02
N GLY A 197 -8.28 15.77 11.33
CA GLY A 197 -6.96 15.22 11.08
C GLY A 197 -6.31 15.97 9.92
N ARG A 198 -5.14 15.47 9.51
CA ARG A 198 -4.45 15.91 8.30
C ARG A 198 -3.96 14.67 7.58
N TRP A 199 -4.15 14.60 6.27
CA TRP A 199 -3.73 13.47 5.46
C TRP A 199 -2.98 14.01 4.26
N ALA A 200 -1.80 13.45 3.99
CA ALA A 200 -1.11 13.68 2.73
C ALA A 200 -1.34 12.44 1.86
N SER A 201 -1.96 12.63 0.69
CA SER A 201 -2.14 11.50 -0.22
C SER A 201 -0.76 11.00 -0.70
N PRO A 202 -0.51 9.67 -0.74
CA PRO A 202 0.72 9.14 -1.28
C PRO A 202 0.87 9.39 -2.79
N TRP A 203 -0.18 9.77 -3.51
CA TRP A 203 -0.19 9.82 -4.98
C TRP A 203 -0.13 11.25 -5.54
N GLU A 204 -0.84 12.20 -4.94
CA GLU A 204 -0.83 13.61 -5.35
C GLU A 204 -0.11 14.54 -4.36
N GLN A 205 0.37 14.02 -3.23
CA GLN A 205 1.08 14.77 -2.17
C GLN A 205 0.33 16.01 -1.64
N THR A 206 -0.97 16.09 -1.94
CA THR A 206 -1.84 17.17 -1.48
C THR A 206 -2.31 16.87 -0.06
N VAL A 207 -2.22 17.89 0.81
CA VAL A 207 -2.73 17.78 2.17
C VAL A 207 -4.22 18.08 2.20
N VAL A 208 -5.00 17.12 2.70
CA VAL A 208 -6.45 17.25 2.94
C VAL A 208 -6.69 17.23 4.45
N THR A 209 -7.57 18.11 4.93
CA THR A 209 -7.91 18.21 6.37
C THR A 209 -9.37 17.87 6.66
N ASP A 210 -10.21 17.88 5.63
CA ASP A 210 -11.60 17.44 5.72
C ASP A 210 -11.66 15.93 5.39
N PRO A 211 -11.93 15.06 6.38
CA PRO A 211 -11.97 13.62 6.15
C PRO A 211 -13.08 13.19 5.19
N THR A 212 -14.09 14.02 4.94
CA THR A 212 -15.17 13.71 3.99
C THR A 212 -14.78 13.90 2.53
N ARG A 213 -13.62 14.51 2.27
CA ARG A 213 -13.05 14.73 0.92
C ARG A 213 -11.98 13.68 0.55
N LEU A 214 -11.86 12.65 1.38
CA LEU A 214 -10.96 11.54 1.18
C LEU A 214 -11.75 10.28 0.85
N THR A 215 -11.23 9.54 -0.12
CA THR A 215 -11.74 8.22 -0.50
C THR A 215 -10.70 7.16 -0.15
N LEU A 216 -11.15 6.07 0.49
CA LEU A 216 -10.36 4.86 0.62
C LEU A 216 -10.23 4.21 -0.75
N VAL A 217 -8.99 4.04 -1.20
CA VAL A 217 -8.65 3.32 -2.43
C VAL A 217 -7.77 2.13 -2.11
N ARG A 218 -7.96 1.06 -2.89
CA ARG A 218 -7.00 -0.06 -2.95
C ARG A 218 -6.01 0.22 -4.04
N THR A 219 -4.73 -0.03 -3.81
CA THR A 219 -3.69 0.21 -4.83
C THR A 219 -4.04 -0.52 -6.11
N VAL A 220 -4.32 -1.82 -6.05
CA VAL A 220 -5.00 -2.56 -7.11
C VAL A 220 -6.52 -2.50 -6.86
N SER A 221 -7.31 -1.99 -7.82
CA SER A 221 -8.76 -1.83 -7.64
C SER A 221 -9.46 -3.19 -7.47
N LEU A 222 -10.70 -3.19 -6.94
CA LEU A 222 -11.46 -4.44 -6.77
C LEU A 222 -11.80 -5.09 -8.11
N LYS A 223 -12.18 -4.26 -9.09
CA LYS A 223 -12.44 -4.73 -10.45
C LYS A 223 -11.16 -5.22 -11.12
N GLU A 224 -10.06 -4.49 -10.97
CA GLU A 224 -8.77 -4.90 -11.53
C GLU A 224 -8.31 -6.24 -10.95
N ALA A 225 -8.44 -6.42 -9.63
CA ALA A 225 -8.13 -7.69 -8.99
C ALA A 225 -9.02 -8.83 -9.51
N TRP A 226 -10.32 -8.56 -9.72
CA TRP A 226 -11.24 -9.52 -10.32
C TRP A 226 -10.77 -9.95 -11.70
N ASP A 227 -10.49 -8.99 -12.57
CA ASP A 227 -10.05 -9.21 -13.95
C ASP A 227 -8.67 -9.90 -13.99
N SER A 228 -7.84 -9.69 -12.96
CA SER A 228 -6.52 -10.30 -12.75
C SER A 228 -6.52 -11.64 -12.00
N GLY A 229 -7.67 -12.32 -11.92
CA GLY A 229 -7.77 -13.70 -11.40
C GLY A 229 -8.50 -13.86 -10.06
N ALA A 230 -8.85 -12.76 -9.37
CA ALA A 230 -9.60 -12.86 -8.11
C ALA A 230 -11.04 -13.36 -8.29
N PHE A 231 -11.55 -13.40 -9.54
CA PHE A 231 -12.82 -14.04 -9.86
C PHE A 231 -12.85 -15.52 -9.43
N ALA A 232 -11.71 -16.21 -9.45
CA ALA A 232 -11.58 -17.61 -9.09
C ALA A 232 -11.34 -17.85 -7.59
N TRP A 233 -11.15 -16.79 -6.80
CA TRP A 233 -10.88 -16.93 -5.37
C TRP A 233 -12.11 -17.34 -4.57
N SER A 234 -11.88 -17.87 -3.36
CA SER A 234 -12.94 -17.96 -2.37
C SER A 234 -13.41 -16.56 -1.94
N GLN A 235 -14.64 -16.45 -1.45
CA GLN A 235 -15.17 -15.19 -0.91
C GLN A 235 -14.27 -14.65 0.21
N GLN A 236 -13.83 -15.52 1.12
CA GLN A 236 -12.94 -15.15 2.22
C GLN A 236 -11.64 -14.50 1.75
N ARG A 237 -11.02 -15.02 0.67
CA ARG A 237 -9.78 -14.46 0.13
C ARG A 237 -10.03 -13.11 -0.54
N ARG A 238 -11.15 -12.94 -1.25
CA ARG A 238 -11.56 -11.64 -1.79
C ARG A 238 -11.76 -10.61 -0.68
N ASP A 239 -12.43 -10.98 0.40
CA ASP A 239 -12.68 -10.08 1.51
C ASP A 239 -11.39 -9.72 2.27
N ALA A 240 -10.46 -10.67 2.38
CA ALA A 240 -9.13 -10.41 2.93
C ALA A 240 -8.36 -9.40 2.06
N PHE A 241 -8.33 -9.57 0.73
CA PHE A 241 -7.73 -8.60 -0.19
C PHE A 241 -8.38 -7.22 -0.06
N ALA A 242 -9.72 -7.18 -0.01
CA ALA A 242 -10.44 -5.93 0.05
C ALA A 242 -10.15 -5.14 1.34
N ASN A 243 -9.79 -5.80 2.44
CA ASN A 243 -9.64 -5.16 3.76
C ASN A 243 -8.22 -5.28 4.33
N ASP A 244 -7.26 -5.53 3.46
CA ASP A 244 -5.88 -5.79 3.84
C ASP A 244 -5.19 -4.53 4.38
N MET A 245 -5.06 -4.47 5.70
CA MET A 245 -4.34 -3.41 6.43
C MET A 245 -2.95 -3.83 6.92
N SER A 246 -2.49 -5.04 6.58
CA SER A 246 -1.22 -5.57 7.06
C SER A 246 0.01 -4.86 6.48
N ASP A 247 -0.19 -4.07 5.43
CA ASP A 247 0.82 -3.21 4.81
C ASP A 247 0.17 -1.92 4.31
N GLN A 248 0.91 -0.81 4.36
CA GLN A 248 0.43 0.50 3.91
C GLN A 248 0.21 0.58 2.40
N ARG A 249 0.89 -0.28 1.62
CA ARG A 249 0.80 -0.32 0.16
C ARG A 249 -0.52 -0.86 -0.36
N SER A 250 -1.31 -1.58 0.45
CA SER A 250 -2.57 -2.19 0.00
C SER A 250 -3.72 -1.20 -0.09
N LEU A 251 -3.78 -0.27 0.85
CA LEU A 251 -4.90 0.66 1.06
C LEU A 251 -4.36 2.06 1.31
N ALA A 252 -4.94 3.08 0.67
CA ALA A 252 -4.54 4.47 0.85
C ALA A 252 -5.75 5.40 0.96
N MET A 253 -5.58 6.53 1.66
CA MET A 253 -6.48 7.69 1.57
C MET A 253 -5.97 8.64 0.51
N VAL A 254 -6.82 8.94 -0.47
CA VAL A 254 -6.54 9.89 -1.54
C VAL A 254 -7.69 10.88 -1.66
N SER A 255 -7.47 12.03 -2.29
CA SER A 255 -8.57 12.95 -2.58
C SER A 255 -9.61 12.30 -3.49
N ASP A 256 -10.88 12.71 -3.34
CA ASP A 256 -11.95 12.22 -4.21
C ASP A 256 -11.65 12.45 -5.69
N SER A 257 -10.99 13.56 -6.02
CA SER A 257 -10.60 13.89 -7.40
C SER A 257 -9.64 12.86 -8.00
N VAL A 258 -8.67 12.38 -7.23
CA VAL A 258 -7.71 11.36 -7.67
C VAL A 258 -8.39 10.00 -7.76
N SER A 259 -9.22 9.64 -6.77
CA SER A 259 -9.99 8.40 -6.82
C SER A 259 -10.89 8.33 -8.06
N GLN A 260 -11.63 9.41 -8.37
CA GLN A 260 -12.48 9.50 -9.55
C GLN A 260 -11.68 9.51 -10.85
N SER A 261 -10.55 10.24 -10.88
CA SER A 261 -9.65 10.27 -12.02
C SER A 261 -9.14 8.88 -12.35
N ARG A 262 -8.73 8.08 -11.34
CA ARG A 262 -8.26 6.72 -11.54
C ARG A 262 -9.37 5.75 -11.94
N GLY A 263 -10.45 5.71 -11.16
CA GLY A 263 -11.45 4.64 -11.23
C GLY A 263 -10.83 3.26 -11.00
N ASP A 264 -11.16 2.34 -11.90
CA ASP A 264 -10.71 0.93 -11.88
C ASP A 264 -9.48 0.66 -12.77
N ARG A 265 -8.87 1.69 -13.36
CA ARG A 265 -7.82 1.55 -14.38
C ARG A 265 -6.49 1.05 -13.81
N ASP A 266 -5.79 0.26 -14.61
CA ASP A 266 -4.42 -0.21 -14.39
C ASP A 266 -3.37 0.87 -14.80
N PRO A 267 -2.07 0.65 -14.50
CA PRO A 267 -0.96 1.54 -14.85
C PRO A 267 -0.77 1.88 -16.33
N ALA A 268 -1.28 1.09 -17.28
CA ALA A 268 -1.26 1.43 -18.70
C ALA A 268 -2.29 2.51 -19.04
N ALA A 269 -3.42 2.55 -18.32
CA ALA A 269 -4.50 3.50 -18.58
C ALA A 269 -4.52 4.70 -17.62
N TRP A 270 -3.85 4.61 -16.47
CA TRP A 270 -3.75 5.72 -15.52
C TRP A 270 -2.51 5.61 -14.63
N LEU A 271 -1.83 6.74 -14.43
CA LEU A 271 -0.80 6.91 -13.40
C LEU A 271 -1.15 8.14 -12.56
N PRO A 272 -0.72 8.18 -11.28
CA PRO A 272 -0.93 9.35 -10.45
C PRO A 272 -0.18 10.57 -11.00
N PRO A 273 -0.67 11.79 -10.68
CA PRO A 273 -0.07 13.03 -11.17
C PRO A 273 1.36 13.23 -10.65
N THR A 274 1.65 12.71 -9.45
CA THR A 274 2.99 12.69 -8.85
C THR A 274 3.29 11.29 -8.30
N GLN A 275 4.48 11.04 -7.74
CA GLN A 275 4.82 9.77 -7.08
C GLN A 275 4.63 8.50 -7.95
N GLN A 276 4.79 8.62 -9.27
CA GLN A 276 4.56 7.49 -10.20
C GLN A 276 5.43 6.26 -9.88
N CYS A 277 6.70 6.46 -9.56
CA CYS A 277 7.60 5.35 -9.25
C CYS A 277 7.22 4.62 -7.95
N GLU A 278 6.82 5.38 -6.92
CA GLU A 278 6.34 4.79 -5.67
C GLU A 278 5.03 4.00 -5.89
N TYR A 279 4.11 4.57 -6.67
CA TYR A 279 2.88 3.89 -7.07
C TYR A 279 3.16 2.57 -7.80
N LEU A 280 4.09 2.56 -8.75
CA LEU A 280 4.48 1.36 -9.49
C LEU A 280 5.13 0.30 -8.58
N ALA A 281 5.96 0.70 -7.62
CA ALA A 281 6.53 -0.23 -6.64
C ALA A 281 5.43 -0.87 -5.77
N ASN A 282 4.48 -0.06 -5.30
CA ASN A 282 3.35 -0.53 -4.50
C ASN A 282 2.43 -1.45 -5.30
N TRP A 283 2.18 -1.10 -6.56
CA TRP A 283 1.39 -1.90 -7.48
C TRP A 283 2.00 -3.29 -7.71
N LEU A 284 3.31 -3.35 -8.01
CA LEU A 284 4.06 -4.60 -8.15
C LEU A 284 4.02 -5.42 -6.86
N ALA A 285 4.23 -4.79 -5.70
CA ALA A 285 4.18 -5.47 -4.40
C ALA A 285 2.82 -6.13 -4.16
N VAL A 286 1.72 -5.42 -4.42
CA VAL A 286 0.36 -5.92 -4.19
C VAL A 286 0.01 -7.05 -5.17
N LYS A 287 0.31 -6.88 -6.47
CA LYS A 287 0.08 -7.95 -7.47
C LYS A 287 0.86 -9.22 -7.12
N ALA A 288 2.14 -9.08 -6.76
CA ALA A 288 2.99 -10.20 -6.36
C ALA A 288 2.47 -10.90 -5.09
N ARG A 289 2.16 -10.14 -4.04
CA ARG A 289 1.68 -10.72 -2.76
C ARG A 289 0.40 -11.53 -2.94
N TRP A 290 -0.54 -11.00 -3.71
CA TRP A 290 -1.85 -11.61 -3.87
C TRP A 290 -1.92 -12.64 -5.00
N GLY A 291 -0.84 -12.83 -5.76
CA GLY A 291 -0.78 -13.76 -6.88
C GLY A 291 -1.74 -13.37 -8.00
N LEU A 292 -1.85 -12.07 -8.27
CA LEU A 292 -2.66 -11.51 -9.35
C LEU A 292 -1.84 -11.48 -10.64
N THR A 293 -2.48 -11.69 -11.78
CA THR A 293 -1.83 -11.56 -13.09
C THR A 293 -1.72 -10.09 -13.51
N MET A 294 -0.91 -9.83 -14.54
CA MET A 294 -0.94 -8.57 -15.29
C MET A 294 -1.37 -8.82 -16.72
N ASP A 295 -2.11 -7.89 -17.32
CA ASP A 295 -2.36 -7.96 -18.75
C ASP A 295 -1.12 -7.48 -19.56
N PRO A 296 -1.02 -7.81 -20.86
CA PRO A 296 0.14 -7.44 -21.67
C PRO A 296 0.38 -5.93 -21.79
N ALA A 297 -0.66 -5.10 -21.83
CA ALA A 297 -0.53 -3.65 -21.92
C ALA A 297 -0.04 -3.06 -20.60
N GLU A 298 -0.60 -3.54 -19.47
CA GLU A 298 -0.12 -3.22 -18.12
C GLU A 298 1.36 -3.60 -17.94
N ALA A 299 1.74 -4.85 -18.22
CA ALA A 299 3.12 -5.29 -18.07
C ALA A 299 4.09 -4.48 -18.97
N GLY A 300 3.67 -4.17 -20.19
CA GLY A 300 4.42 -3.35 -21.14
C GLY A 300 4.62 -1.92 -20.67
N SER A 301 3.57 -1.28 -20.15
CA SER A 301 3.62 0.10 -19.65
C SER A 301 4.55 0.22 -18.45
N ILE A 302 4.43 -0.70 -17.48
CA ILE A 302 5.30 -0.73 -16.30
C ILE A 302 6.75 -0.99 -16.71
N SER A 303 7.00 -1.96 -17.60
CA SER A 303 8.36 -2.24 -18.08
C SER A 303 9.00 -1.02 -18.76
N SER A 304 8.22 -0.28 -19.55
CA SER A 304 8.67 0.99 -20.15
C SER A 304 9.00 2.03 -19.08
N ALA A 305 8.14 2.16 -18.07
CA ALA A 305 8.33 3.12 -17.00
C ALA A 305 9.57 2.83 -16.15
N LEU A 306 9.81 1.56 -15.81
CA LEU A 306 11.02 1.14 -15.10
C LEU A 306 12.31 1.44 -15.87
N ARG A 307 12.26 1.47 -17.21
CA ARG A 307 13.43 1.78 -18.05
C ARG A 307 13.67 3.29 -18.20
N SER A 308 12.61 4.08 -18.25
CA SER A 308 12.68 5.48 -18.70
C SER A 308 12.39 6.52 -17.62
N GLN A 309 11.39 6.30 -16.78
CA GLN A 309 11.01 7.25 -15.70
C GLN A 309 11.51 6.81 -14.31
N CYS A 310 11.58 5.50 -14.07
CA CYS A 310 11.88 4.92 -12.76
C CYS A 310 13.08 3.96 -12.78
N PRO A 311 14.26 4.37 -13.32
CA PRO A 311 15.42 3.50 -13.42
C PRO A 311 15.91 3.08 -12.04
N GLY A 312 16.16 1.79 -11.87
CA GLY A 312 16.66 1.23 -10.61
C GLY A 312 15.63 1.14 -9.48
N LEU A 313 14.33 1.34 -9.78
CA LEU A 313 13.25 1.19 -8.79
C LEU A 313 13.35 -0.16 -8.07
N ARG A 314 13.14 -0.11 -6.76
CA ARG A 314 13.10 -1.29 -5.89
C ARG A 314 11.70 -1.46 -5.31
N VAL A 315 11.35 -2.70 -5.03
CA VAL A 315 10.13 -3.09 -4.33
C VAL A 315 10.56 -3.65 -2.98
N ASP A 316 10.19 -2.96 -1.91
CA ASP A 316 10.51 -3.41 -0.56
C ASP A 316 9.83 -4.75 -0.24
N ASP A 317 10.46 -5.54 0.62
CA ASP A 317 9.93 -6.83 1.03
C ASP A 317 8.57 -6.68 1.74
N TRP A 318 7.77 -7.75 1.73
CA TRP A 318 6.50 -7.75 2.44
C TRP A 318 6.74 -7.95 3.95
N PRO A 319 6.29 -7.03 4.82
CA PRO A 319 6.50 -7.16 6.26
C PRO A 319 5.83 -8.43 6.79
N GLY A 320 6.56 -9.20 7.60
CA GLY A 320 6.07 -10.43 8.22
C GLY A 320 6.18 -11.70 7.36
N ILE A 321 6.89 -11.64 6.23
CA ILE A 321 7.32 -12.82 5.46
C ILE A 321 8.85 -12.87 5.49
N SER A 322 9.41 -13.35 6.58
CA SER A 322 10.85 -13.60 6.74
C SER A 322 11.06 -14.94 7.42
#